data_AF-A0A094C4D2-F1
#
_entry.id   AF-A0A094C4D2-F1
#
_cell.length_a   1.000
_cell.length_b   1.000
_cell.length_c   1.000
_cell.angle_alpha   90.00
_cell.angle_beta   90.00
_cell.angle_gamma   90.00
#
_symmetry.space_group_name_H-M   'P 1'
#
loop_
_entity.id
_entity.type
_entity.pdbx_description
1 polymer ?
#
loop_
_entity_poly.entity_id
_entity_poly.type
_entity_poly.pdbx_seq_one_letter_code
_entity_poly.pdbx_strand_id
1 'polypeptide(L)'
;MPVVACGKITAMGQSISQHVLPEYEVIHFILSYEAAEAELPHLLAGRDPQSQSPNGIGTHDYSRPPRAVIFGRGYNPQQVEELKKKFAGIAKEPVAWNIAADMKNVLNKWRDRGGKDEEILVY
;
A
#
# COMPACT_ATOMS: atom_id res chain seq x y z
N MET A 1 8.21 6.71 -3.86
CA MET A 1 8.11 5.27 -4.23
C MET A 1 6.63 4.87 -4.32
N PRO A 2 6.15 4.18 -5.38
CA PRO A 2 4.73 3.88 -5.55
C PRO A 2 4.25 2.80 -4.58
N VAL A 3 3.14 3.06 -3.89
CA VAL A 3 2.52 2.15 -2.91
C VAL A 3 1.02 2.04 -3.11
N VAL A 4 0.47 0.86 -2.81
CA VAL A 4 -0.98 0.64 -2.70
C VAL A 4 -1.35 0.66 -1.22
N ALA A 5 -2.43 1.35 -0.89
CA ALA A 5 -2.96 1.37 0.48
C ALA A 5 -4.34 0.71 0.53
N CYS A 6 -4.54 -0.16 1.51
CA CYS A 6 -5.80 -0.86 1.75
C CYS A 6 -6.39 -0.37 3.08
N GLY A 7 -7.60 0.17 3.10
CA GLY A 7 -8.22 0.70 4.31
C GLY A 7 -9.72 0.89 4.18
N LYS A 8 -10.45 0.90 5.30
CA LYS A 8 -11.93 0.94 5.29
C LYS A 8 -12.52 2.35 5.21
N ILE A 9 -11.72 3.40 5.38
CA ILE A 9 -12.20 4.79 5.51
C ILE A 9 -11.48 5.66 4.49
N THR A 10 -12.24 6.23 3.55
CA THR A 10 -11.75 7.12 2.48
C THR A 10 -11.10 8.40 3.01
N ALA A 11 -11.69 9.04 4.03
CA ALA A 11 -11.15 10.26 4.62
C ALA A 11 -9.73 10.08 5.18
N MET A 12 -9.43 8.90 5.75
CA MET A 12 -8.07 8.56 6.17
C MET A 12 -7.15 8.33 4.98
N GLY A 13 -7.64 7.69 3.91
CA GLY A 13 -6.86 7.46 2.69
C GLY A 13 -6.39 8.76 2.05
N GLN A 14 -7.26 9.77 1.95
CA GLN A 14 -6.91 11.10 1.43
C GLN A 14 -5.83 11.77 2.26
N SER A 15 -6.02 11.83 3.58
CA SER A 15 -5.04 12.44 4.49
C SER A 15 -3.67 11.74 4.38
N ILE A 16 -3.64 10.40 4.47
CA ILE A 16 -2.38 9.64 4.37
C ILE A 16 -1.69 9.89 3.03
N SER A 17 -2.43 9.88 1.91
CA SER A 17 -1.85 10.08 0.58
C SER A 17 -1.10 11.40 0.42
N GLN A 18 -1.49 12.44 1.16
CA GLN A 18 -0.83 13.75 1.13
C GLN A 18 0.38 13.82 2.05
N HIS A 19 0.34 13.15 3.22
CA HIS A 19 1.37 13.27 4.26
C HIS A 19 2.58 12.34 4.06
N VAL A 20 2.49 11.34 3.18
CA VAL A 20 3.60 10.41 2.93
C VAL A 20 4.50 10.82 1.75
N LEU A 21 4.17 11.93 1.10
CA LEU A 21 4.98 12.53 0.04
C LEU A 21 6.14 13.34 0.62
N PRO A 22 7.27 13.43 -0.10
CA PRO A 22 7.54 12.84 -1.42
C PRO A 22 8.00 11.37 -1.40
N GLU A 23 8.32 10.80 -0.24
CA GLU A 23 9.00 9.50 -0.10
C GLU A 23 8.14 8.33 -0.60
N TYR A 24 6.85 8.37 -0.32
CA TYR A 24 5.87 7.40 -0.76
C TYR A 24 4.76 8.08 -1.54
N GLU A 25 4.40 7.48 -2.66
CA GLU A 25 3.31 7.93 -3.50
C GLU A 25 2.22 6.87 -3.42
N VAL A 26 1.08 7.21 -2.83
CA VAL A 26 -0.08 6.32 -2.87
C VAL A 26 -0.64 6.38 -4.29
N ILE A 27 -0.44 5.33 -5.08
CA ILE A 27 -0.93 5.26 -6.45
C ILE A 27 -2.37 4.76 -6.53
N HIS A 28 -2.80 4.00 -5.52
CA HIS A 28 -4.15 3.43 -5.45
C HIS A 28 -4.59 3.18 -4.02
N PHE A 29 -5.89 3.35 -3.75
CA PHE A 29 -6.51 3.07 -2.47
C PHE A 29 -7.62 2.01 -2.61
N ILE A 30 -7.57 0.97 -1.79
CA ILE A 30 -8.50 -0.17 -1.84
C ILE A 30 -9.36 -0.17 -0.58
N LEU A 31 -10.69 -0.20 -0.75
CA LEU A 31 -11.65 0.03 0.33
C LEU A 31 -12.16 -1.23 1.05
N SER A 32 -11.95 -2.42 0.47
CA SER A 32 -12.43 -3.68 1.04
C SER A 32 -11.50 -4.86 0.75
N TYR A 33 -11.70 -5.96 1.46
CA TYR A 33 -10.94 -7.18 1.26
C TYR A 33 -11.22 -7.79 -0.13
N GLU A 34 -12.47 -7.79 -0.55
CA GLU A 34 -12.92 -8.29 -1.85
C GLU A 34 -12.32 -7.47 -3.00
N ALA A 35 -12.29 -6.15 -2.86
CA ALA A 35 -11.61 -5.25 -3.79
C ALA A 35 -10.09 -5.52 -3.82
N ALA A 36 -9.47 -5.81 -2.66
CA ALA A 36 -8.06 -6.19 -2.61
C ALA A 36 -7.79 -7.49 -3.39
N GLU A 37 -8.65 -8.49 -3.29
CA GLU A 37 -8.52 -9.73 -4.06
C GLU A 37 -8.64 -9.52 -5.57
N ALA A 38 -9.54 -8.63 -6.01
CA ALA A 38 -9.74 -8.33 -7.43
C ALA A 38 -8.62 -7.45 -8.02
N GLU A 39 -8.14 -6.46 -7.27
CA GLU A 39 -7.33 -5.38 -7.81
C GLU A 39 -5.82 -5.61 -7.62
N LEU A 40 -5.38 -6.18 -6.48
CA LEU A 40 -3.96 -6.45 -6.22
C LEU A 40 -3.27 -7.27 -7.31
N PRO A 41 -3.82 -8.38 -7.87
CA PRO A 41 -3.13 -9.14 -8.91
C PRO A 41 -2.91 -8.33 -10.20
N HIS A 42 -3.72 -7.31 -10.47
CA HIS A 42 -3.55 -6.42 -11.63
C HIS A 42 -2.46 -5.39 -11.35
N LEU A 43 -2.58 -4.68 -10.22
CA LEU A 43 -1.63 -3.66 -9.80
C LEU A 43 -0.22 -4.21 -9.65
N LEU A 44 -0.06 -5.36 -8.99
CA LEU A 44 1.23 -6.03 -8.81
C LEU A 44 1.86 -6.49 -10.13
N ALA A 45 1.03 -6.79 -11.13
CA ALA A 45 1.48 -7.13 -12.49
C ALA A 45 1.80 -5.88 -13.34
N GLY A 46 1.65 -4.66 -12.80
CA GLY A 46 1.81 -3.40 -13.55
C GLY A 46 0.69 -3.14 -14.56
N ARG A 47 -0.53 -3.59 -14.24
CA ARG A 47 -1.75 -3.36 -15.03
C ARG A 47 -2.74 -2.51 -14.24
N ASP A 48 -3.61 -1.80 -14.96
CA ASP A 48 -4.66 -1.00 -14.35
C ASP A 48 -5.59 -1.85 -13.46
N PRO A 49 -6.07 -1.31 -12.33
CA PRO A 49 -6.97 -2.02 -11.44
C PRO A 49 -8.33 -2.24 -12.10
N GLN A 50 -8.84 -3.46 -12.01
CA GLN A 50 -10.22 -3.80 -12.41
C GLN A 50 -11.20 -3.52 -11.26
N SER A 51 -11.21 -2.27 -10.77
CA SER A 51 -12.03 -1.89 -9.61
C SER A 51 -13.51 -1.86 -9.97
N GLN A 52 -14.35 -2.49 -9.14
CA GLN A 52 -15.80 -2.35 -9.22
C GLN A 52 -16.32 -1.09 -8.51
N SER A 53 -15.49 -0.45 -7.69
CA SER A 53 -15.82 0.71 -6.86
C SER A 53 -14.65 1.72 -6.85
N PRO A 54 -14.42 2.41 -7.99
CA PRO A 54 -13.31 3.34 -8.10
C PRO A 54 -13.44 4.49 -7.09
N ASN A 55 -12.31 4.95 -6.59
CA ASN A 55 -12.22 6.13 -5.72
C ASN A 55 -11.10 7.06 -6.20
N GLY A 56 -11.22 8.34 -5.88
CA GLY A 56 -10.27 9.38 -6.29
C GLY A 56 -9.09 9.56 -5.33
N ILE A 57 -8.67 8.52 -4.60
CA ILE A 57 -7.56 8.61 -3.65
C ILE A 57 -6.29 8.05 -4.27
N GLY A 58 -5.22 8.81 -4.18
CA GLY A 58 -3.93 8.51 -4.80
C GLY A 58 -3.74 9.23 -6.12
N THR A 59 -2.60 8.98 -6.77
CA THR A 59 -2.22 9.62 -8.04
C THR A 59 -2.77 8.89 -9.27
N HIS A 60 -3.13 7.62 -9.13
CA HIS A 60 -3.54 6.73 -10.23
C HIS A 60 -2.50 6.62 -11.35
N ASP A 61 -1.22 6.87 -11.04
CA ASP A 61 -0.09 6.60 -11.94
C ASP A 61 0.30 5.12 -11.87
N TYR A 62 -0.30 4.31 -12.75
CA TYR A 62 -0.01 2.88 -12.87
C TYR A 62 1.14 2.57 -13.84
N SER A 63 1.83 3.58 -14.39
CA SER A 63 2.98 3.36 -15.26
C SER A 63 4.14 2.66 -14.54
N ARG A 64 4.15 2.74 -13.20
CA ARG A 64 5.12 2.10 -12.32
C ARG A 64 4.40 1.12 -11.38
N PRO A 65 4.77 -0.16 -11.35
CA PRO A 65 4.16 -1.12 -10.44
C PRO A 65 4.49 -0.76 -8.98
N PRO A 66 3.58 -1.05 -8.03
CA PRO A 66 3.78 -0.73 -6.63
C PRO A 66 4.91 -1.56 -6.01
N ARG A 67 5.64 -0.94 -5.08
CA ARG A 67 6.75 -1.54 -4.32
C ARG A 67 6.36 -1.96 -2.91
N ALA A 68 5.21 -1.49 -2.45
CA ALA A 68 4.64 -1.89 -1.17
C ALA A 68 3.11 -1.90 -1.23
N VAL A 69 2.52 -2.78 -0.42
CA VAL A 69 1.11 -2.80 -0.07
C VAL A 69 0.99 -2.54 1.42
N ILE A 70 0.25 -1.49 1.80
CA ILE A 70 0.07 -1.04 3.17
C ILE A 70 -1.36 -1.32 3.59
N PHE A 71 -1.55 -2.07 4.67
CA PHE A 71 -2.86 -2.44 5.20
C PHE A 71 -3.18 -1.64 6.45
N GLY A 72 -4.24 -0.83 6.43
CA GLY A 72 -4.76 -0.15 7.61
C GLY A 72 -5.26 -1.14 8.67
N ARG A 73 -5.54 -0.63 9.88
CA ARG A 73 -6.03 -1.43 11.03
C ARG A 73 -7.35 -2.17 10.79
N GLY A 74 -8.03 -1.92 9.67
CA GLY A 74 -9.24 -2.63 9.28
C GLY A 74 -9.00 -4.05 8.75
N TYR A 75 -7.74 -4.40 8.44
CA TYR A 75 -7.31 -5.75 8.07
C TYR A 75 -6.65 -6.42 9.28
N ASN A 76 -7.02 -7.67 9.53
CA ASN A 76 -6.31 -8.47 10.53
C ASN A 76 -5.06 -9.14 9.92
N PRO A 77 -4.09 -9.59 10.74
CA PRO A 77 -2.87 -10.21 10.23
C PRO A 77 -3.10 -11.45 9.36
N GLN A 78 -4.15 -12.23 9.64
CA GLN A 78 -4.48 -13.43 8.86
C GLN A 78 -4.91 -13.08 7.44
N GLN A 79 -5.78 -12.07 7.28
CA GLN A 79 -6.20 -11.56 5.96
C GLN A 79 -5.01 -11.05 5.14
N VAL A 80 -4.06 -10.36 5.78
CA VAL A 80 -2.85 -9.87 5.11
C VAL A 80 -1.96 -11.03 4.65
N GLU A 81 -1.76 -12.02 5.51
CA GLU A 81 -0.96 -13.20 5.16
C GLU A 81 -1.61 -14.03 4.04
N GLU A 82 -2.95 -14.15 4.03
CA GLU A 82 -3.70 -14.80 2.97
C GLU A 82 -3.53 -14.09 1.62
N LEU A 83 -3.68 -12.76 1.58
CA LEU A 83 -3.46 -11.96 0.36
C LEU A 83 -2.01 -12.05 -0.12
N LYS A 84 -1.05 -11.95 0.81
CA LYS A 84 0.38 -12.09 0.51
C LYS A 84 0.68 -13.46 -0.08
N LYS A 85 0.18 -14.54 0.53
CA LYS A 85 0.39 -15.91 0.03
C LYS A 85 -0.20 -16.09 -1.37
N LYS A 86 -1.36 -15.50 -1.66
CA LYS A 86 -2.00 -15.55 -2.97
C LYS A 86 -1.23 -14.79 -4.04
N PHE A 87 -0.67 -13.62 -3.71
CA PHE A 87 -0.26 -12.64 -4.73
C PHE A 87 1.20 -12.19 -4.69
N ALA A 88 2.00 -12.55 -3.67
CA ALA A 88 3.40 -12.13 -3.57
C ALA A 88 4.28 -12.61 -4.75
N GLY A 89 3.88 -13.67 -5.44
CA GLY A 89 4.58 -14.19 -6.64
C GLY A 89 4.18 -13.53 -7.97
N ILE A 90 3.21 -12.60 -7.97
CA ILE A 90 2.74 -11.94 -9.20
C ILE A 90 3.69 -10.83 -9.64
N ALA A 91 4.19 -10.06 -8.67
CA ALA A 91 5.09 -8.96 -8.96
C ALA A 91 6.43 -9.50 -9.47
N LYS A 92 6.96 -8.89 -10.53
CA LYS A 92 8.28 -9.22 -11.08
C LYS A 92 9.42 -8.90 -10.10
N GLU A 93 9.19 -7.94 -9.23
CA GLU A 93 10.17 -7.46 -8.27
C GLU A 93 9.62 -7.55 -6.84
N PRO A 94 10.47 -7.57 -5.79
CA PRO A 94 10.03 -7.73 -4.41
C PRO A 94 9.08 -6.61 -3.95
N VAL A 95 7.94 -7.00 -3.37
CA VAL A 95 6.93 -6.09 -2.80
C VAL A 95 6.87 -6.26 -1.30
N ALA A 96 6.91 -5.16 -0.55
CA ALA A 96 6.73 -5.17 0.90
C ALA A 96 5.23 -5.24 1.26
N TRP A 97 4.87 -6.05 2.25
CA TRP A 97 3.49 -6.21 2.73
C TRP A 97 3.45 -5.83 4.21
N ASN A 98 2.90 -4.65 4.53
CA ASN A 98 3.00 -4.06 5.86
C ASN A 98 1.63 -3.71 6.42
N ILE A 99 1.42 -3.96 7.71
CA ILE A 99 0.24 -3.45 8.44
C ILE A 99 0.61 -2.06 8.98
N ALA A 100 -0.31 -1.10 8.95
CA ALA A 100 -0.10 0.28 9.38
C ALA A 100 0.30 0.37 10.87
N ALA A 101 -0.15 -0.57 11.71
CA ALA A 101 0.32 -0.71 13.09
C ALA A 101 1.83 -1.02 13.16
N ASP A 102 2.34 -1.78 12.19
CA ASP A 102 3.76 -2.07 12.03
C ASP A 102 4.48 -0.99 11.22
N MET A 103 3.80 0.00 10.64
CA MET A 103 4.47 0.99 9.80
C MET A 103 5.48 1.83 10.60
N LYS A 104 5.21 2.15 11.87
CA LYS A 104 6.24 2.74 12.77
C LYS A 104 7.45 1.83 12.93
N ASN A 105 7.24 0.52 13.10
CA ASN A 105 8.32 -0.47 13.25
C ASN A 105 9.07 -0.72 11.93
N VAL A 106 8.36 -0.73 10.80
CA VAL A 106 8.91 -0.91 9.45
C VAL A 106 9.73 0.31 9.07
N LEU A 107 9.23 1.52 9.32
CA LEU A 107 9.96 2.78 9.12
C LEU A 107 11.22 2.81 9.98
N ASN A 108 11.12 2.45 11.27
CA ASN A 108 12.27 2.31 12.16
C ASN A 108 13.28 1.27 11.62
N LYS A 109 12.83 0.09 11.21
CA LYS A 109 13.69 -0.99 10.68
C LYS A 109 14.29 -0.67 9.30
N TRP A 110 13.66 0.22 8.53
CA TRP A 110 14.18 0.72 7.25
C TRP A 110 15.25 1.79 7.48
N ARG A 111 15.02 2.71 8.42
CA ARG A 111 16.00 3.67 8.93
C ARG A 111 17.23 2.97 9.47
N ASP A 112 17.06 1.95 10.31
CA ASP A 112 18.16 1.21 10.95
C ASP A 112 18.98 0.40 9.93
N ARG A 113 18.42 0.09 8.76
CA ARG A 113 19.14 -0.53 7.62
C ARG A 113 19.82 0.47 6.69
N GLY A 114 19.91 1.74 7.08
CA GLY A 114 20.65 2.77 6.35
C GLY A 114 19.87 3.42 5.22
N GLY A 115 18.54 3.28 5.19
CA GLY A 115 17.68 4.12 4.37
C GLY A 115 17.69 5.53 4.95
N LYS A 116 18.55 6.39 4.41
CA LYS A 116 18.57 7.82 4.71
C LYS A 116 17.41 8.44 3.94
N ASP A 117 16.47 9.01 4.67
CA ASP A 117 15.94 10.37 4.46
C ASP A 117 15.06 10.71 5.68
N GLU A 118 15.42 11.83 6.30
CA GLU A 118 15.04 12.26 7.64
C GLU A 118 13.84 13.20 7.57
N GLU A 119 12.66 12.73 7.96
CA GLU A 119 11.61 13.47 8.71
C GLU A 119 10.35 12.59 8.82
N ILE A 120 10.19 11.88 9.93
CA ILE A 120 8.95 11.12 10.20
C ILE A 120 8.21 11.83 11.33
N LEU A 121 7.20 12.57 10.91
CA LEU A 121 6.13 13.20 11.68
C LEU A 121 5.71 12.39 12.91
N VAL A 122 5.92 12.99 14.07
CA VAL A 122 5.27 12.63 15.33
C VAL A 122 3.87 13.25 15.30
N TYR A 123 2.85 12.45 14.96
CA TYR A 123 1.48 12.61 15.46
C TYR A 123 0.84 11.22 15.66
#